data_AF-A0A8J9SFJ4-F1
#
_entry.id   AF-A0A8J9SFJ4-F1
#
_cell.length_a   1.000
_cell.length_b   1.000
_cell.length_c   1.000
_cell.angle_alpha   90.00
_cell.angle_beta   90.00
_cell.angle_gamma   90.00
#
_symmetry.space_group_name_H-M   'P 1'
#
loop_
_entity.id
_entity.type
_entity.pdbx_description
1 polymer ?
#
loop_
_entity_poly.entity_id
_entity_poly.type
_entity_poly.pdbx_seq_one_letter_code
_entity_poly.pdbx_strand_id
1 'polypeptide(L)'
;EGLKMNDQEVLVEIEETATDTHFLQLTLDIPEKPLFRDEDGGLVIPQEPLVSVLKKFDGVTFSDALNRSGVAQRKRYQLLKLPDYLILHLARFKDNRYTKEKNPSIVMFPVKNLDLGEYVHKEKQSLPTEEQIRGMTVRQ
;
A
#
# COMPACT_ATOMS: atom_id res chain seq x y z
N GLU A 1 -42.40 11.94 -27.08
CA GLU A 1 -42.31 11.39 -25.71
C GLU A 1 -40.84 11.20 -25.39
N GLY A 2 -40.29 12.06 -24.52
CA GLY A 2 -38.86 12.06 -24.21
C GLY A 2 -38.52 10.98 -23.19
N LEU A 3 -37.51 10.15 -23.50
CA LEU A 3 -36.90 9.23 -22.54
C LEU A 3 -36.24 10.05 -21.43
N LYS A 4 -36.84 10.03 -20.23
CA LYS A 4 -36.16 10.44 -19.00
C LYS A 4 -35.26 9.28 -18.58
N MET A 5 -33.96 9.43 -18.82
CA MET A 5 -32.95 8.57 -18.20
C MET A 5 -32.96 8.90 -16.71
N ASN A 6 -33.29 7.90 -15.89
CA ASN A 6 -33.19 7.98 -14.44
C ASN A 6 -31.71 7.84 -14.08
N ASP A 7 -31.03 8.97 -13.94
CA ASP A 7 -29.74 9.05 -13.25
C ASP A 7 -29.99 8.88 -11.75
N GLN A 8 -30.28 7.63 -11.34
CA GLN A 8 -30.20 7.25 -9.94
C GLN A 8 -28.73 7.21 -9.57
N GLU A 9 -28.24 8.27 -8.94
CA GLU A 9 -26.99 8.27 -8.19
C GLU A 9 -27.08 7.16 -7.13
N VAL A 10 -26.48 6.01 -7.44
CA VAL A 10 -26.33 4.92 -6.49
C VAL A 10 -25.32 5.40 -5.46
N LEU A 11 -25.83 5.94 -4.35
CA LEU A 11 -25.06 6.14 -3.12
C LEU A 11 -24.64 4.76 -2.62
N VAL A 12 -23.45 4.32 -3.04
CA VAL A 12 -22.81 3.14 -2.46
C VAL A 12 -22.39 3.54 -1.05
N GLU A 13 -23.10 3.05 -0.03
CA GLU A 13 -22.64 3.14 1.35
C GLU A 13 -21.36 2.33 1.49
N ILE A 14 -20.22 3.03 1.53
CA ILE A 14 -18.91 2.40 1.70
C ILE A 14 -18.71 2.21 3.21
N GLU A 15 -18.95 1.00 3.71
CA GLU A 15 -18.65 0.63 5.09
C GLU A 15 -17.12 0.48 5.26
N GLU A 16 -16.46 1.51 5.80
CA GLU A 16 -15.02 1.48 6.10
C GLU A 16 -14.80 0.71 7.41
N THR A 17 -14.16 -0.46 7.31
CA THR A 17 -13.77 -1.26 8.48
C THR A 17 -12.25 -1.18 8.66
N ALA A 18 -11.81 -0.75 9.85
CA ALA A 18 -10.41 -0.75 10.24
C ALA A 18 -10.10 -2.00 11.06
N THR A 19 -8.96 -2.65 10.82
CA THR A 19 -8.53 -3.82 11.58
C THR A 19 -7.03 -3.83 11.73
N ASP A 20 -6.57 -3.92 12.98
CA ASP A 20 -5.16 -3.96 13.31
C ASP A 20 -4.67 -5.41 13.28
N THR A 21 -3.57 -5.64 12.56
CA THR A 21 -3.00 -6.98 12.41
C THR A 21 -1.48 -6.95 12.50
N HIS A 22 -0.91 -7.99 13.08
CA HIS A 22 0.53 -8.19 13.08
C HIS A 22 1.00 -8.81 11.76
N PHE A 23 2.22 -8.47 11.34
CA PHE A 23 2.84 -9.02 10.13
C PHE A 23 4.28 -9.47 10.42
N LEU A 24 4.74 -10.47 9.68
CA LEU A 24 6.13 -10.92 9.68
C LEU A 24 6.94 -10.32 8.52
N GLN A 25 6.27 -10.10 7.38
CA GLN A 25 6.88 -9.59 6.16
C GLN A 25 5.90 -8.67 5.43
N LEU A 26 6.43 -7.70 4.69
CA LEU A 26 5.65 -6.87 3.78
C LEU A 26 5.74 -7.45 2.37
N THR A 27 4.58 -7.81 1.83
CA THR A 27 4.50 -8.27 0.44
C THR A 27 4.29 -7.08 -0.48
N LEU A 28 5.31 -6.80 -1.29
CA LEU A 28 5.33 -5.72 -2.26
C LEU A 28 4.90 -6.27 -3.62
N ASP A 29 3.86 -5.67 -4.18
CA ASP A 29 3.36 -6.03 -5.50
C ASP A 29 4.18 -5.30 -6.55
N ILE A 30 4.78 -6.08 -7.45
CA ILE A 30 5.60 -5.53 -8.53
C ILE A 30 4.68 -5.27 -9.73
N PRO A 31 4.74 -4.09 -10.35
CA PRO A 31 3.94 -3.80 -11.53
C PRO A 31 4.23 -4.82 -12.64
N GLU A 32 3.18 -5.17 -13.38
CA GLU A 32 3.29 -6.13 -14.47
C GLU A 32 4.21 -5.59 -15.56
N LYS A 33 4.95 -6.49 -16.21
CA LYS A 33 5.77 -6.10 -17.34
C LYS A 33 4.87 -5.44 -18.40
N PRO A 34 5.28 -4.31 -19.00
CA PRO A 34 4.58 -3.79 -20.16
C PRO A 34 4.52 -4.87 -21.24
N LEU A 35 3.34 -5.08 -21.81
CA LEU A 35 3.10 -6.11 -22.83
C LEU A 35 3.72 -5.73 -24.17
N PHE A 36 3.94 -4.43 -24.39
CA PHE A 36 4.47 -3.88 -25.62
C PHE A 36 5.98 -3.78 -25.55
N ARG A 37 6.62 -4.15 -26.66
CA ARG A 37 8.05 -3.96 -26.87
C ARG A 37 8.27 -2.50 -27.28
N ASP A 38 9.47 -1.99 -27.02
CA ASP A 38 9.86 -0.66 -27.47
C ASP A 38 9.85 -0.56 -29.02
N GLU A 39 9.97 0.64 -29.57
CA GLU A 39 10.00 0.89 -31.03
C GLU A 39 11.06 0.04 -31.76
N ASP A 40 12.14 -0.34 -31.06
CA ASP A 40 13.23 -1.19 -31.53
C ASP A 40 12.98 -2.71 -31.40
N GLY A 41 11.81 -3.15 -30.93
CA GLY A 41 11.41 -4.56 -30.87
C GLY A 41 12.13 -5.42 -29.81
N GLY A 42 12.96 -4.82 -28.96
CA GLY A 42 13.64 -5.48 -27.83
C GLY A 42 12.72 -5.69 -26.62
N LEU A 43 12.93 -6.78 -25.87
CA LEU A 43 12.39 -6.92 -24.51
C LEU A 43 13.23 -6.06 -23.56
N VAL A 44 12.78 -4.83 -23.29
CA VAL A 44 13.38 -4.00 -22.24
C VAL A 44 12.91 -4.51 -20.89
N ILE A 45 13.84 -4.80 -19.98
CA ILE A 45 13.50 -5.17 -18.60
C ILE A 45 13.08 -3.90 -17.87
N PRO A 46 11.82 -3.78 -17.41
CA PRO A 46 11.37 -2.59 -16.69
C PRO A 46 12.10 -2.50 -15.34
N GLN A 47 12.41 -1.28 -14.94
CA GLN A 47 13.07 -0.97 -13.67
C GLN A 47 12.10 -0.14 -12.83
N GLU A 48 11.77 -0.63 -11.64
CA GLU A 48 10.82 0.03 -10.73
C GLU A 48 11.53 0.40 -9.42
N PRO A 49 11.47 1.65 -8.95
CA PRO A 49 11.96 2.02 -7.64
C PRO A 49 11.23 1.30 -6.49
N LEU A 50 11.97 0.89 -5.45
CA LEU A 50 11.39 0.29 -4.24
C LEU A 50 10.34 1.20 -3.59
N VAL A 51 10.56 2.51 -3.66
CA VAL A 51 9.65 3.54 -3.14
C VAL A 51 8.26 3.42 -3.80
N SER A 52 8.19 3.15 -5.11
CA SER A 52 6.92 3.01 -5.82
C SER A 52 6.08 1.86 -5.29
N VAL A 53 6.70 0.69 -5.07
CA VAL A 53 5.99 -0.49 -4.56
C VAL A 53 5.70 -0.39 -3.06
N LEU A 54 6.49 0.39 -2.31
CA LEU A 54 6.22 0.70 -0.90
C LEU A 54 5.03 1.64 -0.69
N LYS A 55 4.63 2.43 -1.70
CA LYS A 55 3.43 3.28 -1.64
C LYS A 55 2.16 2.53 -1.24
N LYS A 56 2.10 1.22 -1.46
CA LYS A 56 0.99 0.38 -0.97
C LYS A 56 0.74 0.53 0.55
N PHE A 57 1.76 0.88 1.33
CA PHE A 57 1.73 0.96 2.80
C PHE A 57 1.76 2.38 3.35
N ASP A 58 1.57 3.41 2.51
CA ASP A 58 1.60 4.82 2.90
C ASP A 58 0.34 5.29 3.67
N GLY A 59 -0.69 4.45 3.79
CA GLY A 59 -1.97 4.83 4.38
C GLY A 59 -2.82 5.78 3.52
N VAL A 60 -2.47 5.97 2.25
CA VAL A 60 -3.17 6.83 1.27
C VAL A 60 -3.59 6.05 0.04
N THR A 61 -2.70 5.20 -0.47
CA THR A 61 -2.89 4.42 -1.69
C THR A 61 -3.85 3.26 -1.44
N PHE A 62 -4.88 3.15 -2.28
CA PHE A 62 -5.78 2.01 -2.28
C PHE A 62 -5.16 0.86 -3.06
N SER A 63 -5.19 -0.33 -2.46
CA SER A 63 -4.85 -1.59 -3.09
C SER A 63 -6.13 -2.37 -3.35
N ASP A 64 -6.32 -2.81 -4.58
CA ASP A 64 -7.39 -3.75 -4.90
C ASP A 64 -6.99 -5.15 -4.39
N ALA A 65 -7.86 -5.76 -3.59
CA ALA A 65 -7.67 -7.09 -3.04
C ALA A 65 -8.95 -7.91 -3.28
N LEU A 66 -8.79 -9.18 -3.63
CA LEU A 66 -9.91 -10.10 -3.75
C LEU A 66 -10.17 -10.77 -2.40
N ASN A 67 -11.42 -10.75 -1.92
CA ASN A 67 -11.78 -11.53 -0.74
C ASN A 67 -11.92 -13.02 -1.09
N ARG A 68 -12.05 -13.88 -0.07
CA ARG A 68 -12.23 -15.34 -0.25
C ARG A 68 -13.49 -15.70 -1.04
N SER A 69 -14.45 -14.80 -1.11
CA SER A 69 -15.71 -14.95 -1.84
C SER A 69 -15.64 -14.44 -3.28
N GLY A 70 -14.46 -13.98 -3.74
CA GLY A 70 -14.27 -13.49 -5.11
C GLY A 70 -14.75 -12.06 -5.36
N VAL A 71 -15.13 -11.32 -4.31
CA VAL A 71 -15.55 -9.91 -4.42
C VAL A 71 -14.32 -9.02 -4.29
N ALA A 72 -14.18 -8.07 -5.22
CA ALA A 72 -13.13 -7.05 -5.17
C ALA A 72 -13.39 -6.09 -4.02
N GLN A 73 -12.38 -5.86 -3.19
CA GLN A 73 -12.40 -4.93 -2.08
C GLN A 73 -11.21 -3.98 -2.20
N ARG A 74 -11.44 -2.69 -1.98
CA ARG A 74 -10.35 -1.72 -1.85
C ARG A 74 -9.88 -1.71 -0.40
N LYS A 75 -8.58 -1.93 -0.20
CA LYS A 75 -7.94 -1.90 1.11
C LYS A 75 -6.84 -0.85 1.12
N ARG A 76 -6.71 -0.17 2.25
CA ARG A 76 -5.65 0.78 2.51
C ARG A 76 -4.79 0.21 3.63
N TYR A 77 -3.49 0.17 3.42
CA TYR A 77 -2.56 -0.37 4.42
C TYR A 77 -1.75 0.78 5.00
N GLN A 78 -1.61 0.79 6.32
CA GLN A 78 -0.79 1.76 7.04
C GLN A 78 0.07 1.03 8.06
N LEU A 79 1.36 1.35 8.11
CA LEU A 79 2.26 0.73 9.09
C LEU A 79 2.11 1.46 10.43
N LEU A 80 1.62 0.78 11.46
CA LEU A 80 1.53 1.38 12.81
C LEU A 80 2.87 1.34 13.53
N LYS A 81 3.60 0.22 13.42
CA LYS A 81 4.89 0.00 14.08
C LYS A 81 5.81 -0.81 13.17
N LEU A 82 7.09 -0.44 13.15
CA LEU A 82 8.12 -1.22 12.47
C LEU A 82 8.77 -2.23 13.42
N PRO A 83 9.04 -3.46 12.95
CA PRO A 83 9.88 -4.41 13.67
C PRO A 83 11.37 -4.04 13.58
N ASP A 84 12.18 -4.53 14.52
CA ASP A 84 13.65 -4.35 14.51
C ASP A 84 14.29 -4.97 13.26
N TYR A 85 13.67 -6.02 12.72
CA TYR A 85 14.06 -6.69 11.47
C TYR A 85 12.88 -6.71 10.51
N LEU A 86 13.03 -6.03 9.37
CA LEU A 86 11.99 -5.94 8.34
C LEU A 86 12.31 -6.86 7.16
N ILE A 87 11.36 -7.73 6.83
CA ILE A 87 11.42 -8.59 5.65
C ILE A 87 10.54 -8.00 4.55
N LEU A 88 11.15 -7.67 3.41
CA LEU A 88 10.45 -7.22 2.21
C LEU A 88 10.38 -8.36 1.19
N HIS A 89 9.17 -8.85 0.92
CA HIS A 89 8.93 -9.90 -0.05
C HIS A 89 8.41 -9.32 -1.35
N LEU A 90 9.22 -9.43 -2.40
CA LEU A 90 8.85 -9.03 -3.76
C LEU A 90 8.03 -10.16 -4.41
N ALA A 91 6.73 -9.95 -4.59
CA ALA A 91 5.83 -10.95 -5.19
C ALA A 91 6.08 -11.09 -6.70
N ARG A 92 7.13 -11.85 -7.06
CA ARG A 92 7.60 -12.03 -8.44
C ARG A 92 6.88 -13.15 -9.19
N PHE A 93 6.23 -14.06 -8.49
CA PHE A 93 5.63 -15.24 -9.11
C PHE A 93 4.12 -15.13 -9.07
N LYS A 94 3.49 -15.16 -10.24
CA LYS A 94 2.04 -15.24 -10.36
C LYS A 94 1.69 -16.57 -11.03
N ASP A 95 0.76 -17.30 -10.43
CA ASP A 95 0.24 -18.54 -11.01
C ASP A 95 -0.89 -18.16 -11.98
N ASN A 96 -0.67 -18.44 -13.27
CA ASN A 96 -1.71 -18.36 -14.29
C ASN A 96 -2.33 -19.76 -14.51
N ARG A 97 -3.48 -19.84 -15.17
CA ARG A 97 -4.19 -21.09 -15.50
C ARG A 97 -3.33 -22.12 -16.26
N TYR A 98 -2.24 -21.70 -16.89
CA TYR A 98 -1.41 -22.55 -17.75
C TYR A 98 0.02 -22.70 -17.24
N THR A 99 0.61 -21.65 -16.66
CA THR A 99 2.02 -21.64 -16.24
C THR A 99 2.23 -20.68 -15.08
N LYS A 100 3.27 -20.93 -14.28
CA LYS A 100 3.78 -19.99 -13.29
C LYS A 100 4.69 -18.97 -13.98
N GLU A 101 4.25 -17.73 -14.05
CA GLU A 101 5.00 -16.65 -14.69
C GLU A 101 5.82 -15.87 -13.66
N LYS A 102 7.12 -15.69 -13.95
CA LYS A 102 8.00 -14.84 -13.15
C LYS A 102 8.04 -13.45 -13.76
N ASN A 103 7.74 -12.45 -12.94
CA ASN A 103 7.91 -11.05 -13.27
C ASN A 103 9.42 -10.68 -13.32
N PRO A 104 9.96 -10.32 -14.50
CA PRO A 104 11.38 -10.01 -14.67
C PRO A 104 11.77 -8.59 -14.20
N SER A 105 10.82 -7.74 -13.80
CA SER A 105 11.09 -6.33 -13.44
C SER A 105 12.18 -6.20 -12.38
N ILE A 106 13.17 -5.35 -12.62
CA ILE A 106 14.22 -5.06 -11.64
C ILE A 106 13.66 -4.06 -10.65
N VAL A 107 13.73 -4.37 -9.35
CA VAL A 107 13.32 -3.42 -8.31
C VAL A 107 14.57 -2.72 -7.82
N MET A 108 14.64 -1.41 -8.03
CA MET A 108 15.76 -0.56 -7.62
C MET A 108 15.61 -0.20 -6.15
N PHE A 109 16.47 -0.75 -5.29
CA PHE A 109 16.48 -0.45 -3.86
C PHE A 109 17.73 0.35 -3.48
N PRO A 110 17.60 1.33 -2.55
CA PRO A 110 18.75 2.03 -2.02
C PRO A 110 19.62 1.06 -1.22
N VAL A 111 20.93 1.06 -1.48
CA VAL A 111 21.90 0.21 -0.77
C VAL A 111 22.19 0.67 0.66
N LYS A 112 21.87 1.93 0.99
CA LYS A 112 22.03 2.52 2.32
C LYS A 112 20.87 3.49 2.59
N ASN A 113 20.52 3.64 3.87
CA ASN A 113 19.56 4.63 4.36
C ASN A 113 18.16 4.53 3.71
N LEU A 114 17.54 3.35 3.78
CA LEU A 114 16.11 3.24 3.48
C LEU A 114 15.32 3.92 4.60
N ASP A 115 14.74 5.08 4.31
CA ASP A 115 13.86 5.77 5.23
C ASP A 115 12.43 5.26 5.07
N LEU A 116 11.88 4.73 6.17
CA LEU A 116 10.49 4.28 6.26
C LEU A 116 9.64 5.18 7.15
N GLY A 117 10.20 6.27 7.70
CA GLY A 117 9.52 7.15 8.65
C GLY A 117 8.27 7.83 8.09
N GLU A 118 8.16 7.98 6.76
CA GLU A 118 6.97 8.51 6.11
C GLU A 118 5.84 7.49 5.97
N TYR A 119 6.16 6.19 5.98
CA TYR A 119 5.18 5.11 5.86
C TYR A 119 4.64 4.66 7.22
N VAL A 120 5.33 5.03 8.30
CA VAL A 120 4.89 4.73 9.68
C VAL A 120 3.92 5.80 10.14
N HIS A 121 2.80 5.36 10.69
CA HIS A 121 1.82 6.21 11.34
C HIS A 121 2.51 6.99 12.45
N LYS A 122 2.59 8.30 12.27
CA LYS A 122 2.98 9.20 13.35
C LYS A 122 1.78 9.32 14.25
N GLU A 123 1.79 8.61 15.39
CA GLU A 123 0.88 8.92 16.47
C GLU A 123 1.01 10.42 16.72
N LYS A 124 -0.06 11.17 16.43
CA LYS A 124 -0.13 12.56 16.87
C LYS A 124 -0.05 12.47 18.38
N GLN A 125 1.12 12.77 18.95
CA GLN A 125 1.22 13.05 20.37
C GLN A 125 0.18 14.14 20.64
N SER A 126 -0.92 13.74 21.26
CA SER A 126 -1.92 14.68 21.71
C SER A 126 -1.20 15.67 22.60
N LEU A 127 -1.32 16.97 22.30
CA LEU A 127 -0.79 18.01 23.17
C LEU A 127 -1.27 17.68 24.59
N PRO A 128 -0.36 17.64 25.58
CA PRO A 128 -0.76 17.34 26.94
C PRO A 128 -1.84 18.33 27.36
N THR A 129 -2.89 17.82 27.99
CA THR A 129 -4.01 18.65 28.45
C THR A 129 -3.51 19.66 29.48
N GLU A 130 -4.15 20.83 29.55
CA GLU A 130 -3.76 21.91 30.47
C GLU A 130 -3.62 21.45 31.92
N GLU A 131 -4.46 20.49 32.35
CA GLU A 131 -4.38 19.86 33.68
C GLU A 131 -3.07 19.09 33.90
N GLN A 132 -2.58 18.39 32.87
CA GLN A 132 -1.32 17.66 32.92
C GLN A 132 -0.13 18.63 32.99
N ILE A 133 -0.17 19.71 32.22
CA ILE A 133 0.86 20.76 32.23
C ILE A 133 0.94 21.43 33.62
N ARG A 134 -0.22 21.71 34.22
CA ARG A 134 -0.31 22.31 35.55
C ARG A 134 0.23 21.40 36.65
N GLY A 135 0.05 20.08 36.52
CA GLY A 135 0.64 19.08 37.43
C GLY A 135 2.16 18.94 37.29
N MET A 136 2.72 19.24 36.12
CA MET A 136 4.16 19.18 35.84
C MET A 136 4.91 20.46 36.23
N THR A 137 4.19 21.54 36.58
CA THR A 137 4.81 22.83 36.92
C THR A 137 5.06 22.92 38.43
N VAL A 138 6.31 23.18 38.82
CA VAL A 138 6.69 23.41 40.23
C VAL A 138 6.15 24.78 40.68
N ARG A 139 5.45 24.81 41.82
CA ARG A 139 4.94 26.06 42.41
C ARG A 139 6.12 26.91 42.88
N GLN A 140 6.27 28.11 42.30
CA GLN A 140 7.11 29.18 42.85
C GLN A 140 6.47 29.80 44.09
#